data_AF-A1CLK5-F1
#
_entry.id   AF-A1CLK5-F1
#
_cell.length_a   1.000
_cell.length_b   1.000
_cell.length_c   1.000
_cell.angle_alpha   90.00
_cell.angle_beta   90.00
_cell.angle_gamma   90.00
#
_symmetry.space_group_name_H-M   'P 1'
#
loop_
_entity.id
_entity.type
_entity.pdbx_description
1 polymer ?
#
loop_
_entity_poly.entity_id
_entity_poly.type
_entity_poly.pdbx_seq_one_letter_code
_entity_poly.pdbx_strand_id
1 'polypeptide(L)'
;MVEQVQIIDLENAAYLPKGRCIKGMLAGNDNWRSPEAHFKGELNKPTDVLSFGVVCIYAMLGRVIFGPDEDFRKHQTQGALPAFIRLQRQVSYFGDSDGIKGLLKHIADDEISCQVLRMLWDERSEEHIPYKLFSEWPEVVDPTFKDLIQRLTNLDPTKRATACQALEHPWFYD
;
A
#
# COMPACT_ATOMS: atom_id res chain seq x y z
N MET A 1 -27.46 -6.13 8.95
CA MET A 1 -26.80 -6.23 7.63
C MET A 1 -26.61 -4.81 7.12
N VAL A 2 -25.50 -4.51 6.43
CA VAL A 2 -25.32 -3.21 5.79
C VAL A 2 -25.90 -3.31 4.38
N GLU A 3 -26.86 -2.45 4.04
CA GLU A 3 -27.57 -2.50 2.74
C GLU A 3 -27.00 -1.53 1.71
N GLN A 4 -26.39 -0.42 2.17
CA GLN A 4 -25.87 0.62 1.30
C GLN A 4 -24.63 1.26 1.93
N VAL A 5 -23.63 1.53 1.07
CA VAL A 5 -22.42 2.26 1.42
C VAL A 5 -22.19 3.34 0.37
N GLN A 6 -21.71 4.52 0.78
CA GLN A 6 -21.39 5.63 -0.10
C GLN A 6 -20.01 6.18 0.23
N ILE A 7 -19.25 6.52 -0.81
CA ILE A 7 -17.98 7.25 -0.67
C ILE A 7 -18.32 8.72 -0.39
N ILE A 8 -17.68 9.29 0.62
CA ILE A 8 -17.81 10.69 1.03
C ILE A 8 -16.45 11.39 0.93
N ASP A 9 -16.41 12.68 1.29
CA ASP A 9 -15.17 13.45 1.41
C ASP A 9 -14.37 13.55 0.10
N LEU A 10 -15.02 14.13 -0.92
CA LEU A 10 -14.47 14.27 -2.28
C LEU A 10 -13.63 15.54 -2.46
N GLU A 11 -13.25 16.23 -1.38
CA GLU A 11 -12.55 17.53 -1.45
C GLU A 11 -11.16 17.44 -2.09
N ASN A 12 -10.49 16.29 -1.93
CA ASN A 12 -9.19 15.98 -2.53
C ASN A 12 -9.31 15.11 -3.79
N ALA A 13 -10.53 14.88 -4.29
CA ALA A 13 -10.73 14.11 -5.52
C ALA A 13 -10.33 14.93 -6.75
N ALA A 14 -9.75 14.24 -7.74
CA ALA A 14 -9.37 14.85 -8.99
C ALA A 14 -9.83 14.00 -10.18
N TYR A 15 -10.37 14.65 -11.20
CA TYR A 15 -10.61 14.00 -12.48
C TYR A 15 -9.30 13.87 -13.26
N LEU A 16 -8.91 12.64 -13.59
CA LEU A 16 -7.74 12.34 -14.40
C LEU A 16 -8.16 11.81 -15.78
N PRO A 17 -7.90 12.56 -16.87
CA PRO A 17 -8.06 12.03 -18.22
C PRO A 17 -7.23 10.77 -18.43
N LYS A 18 -7.62 9.95 -19.41
CA LYS A 18 -6.90 8.70 -19.72
C LYS A 18 -5.40 8.99 -19.98
N GLY A 19 -4.53 8.26 -19.28
CA GLY A 19 -3.07 8.41 -19.39
C GLY A 19 -2.49 9.62 -18.66
N ARG A 20 -3.28 10.33 -17.85
CA ARG A 20 -2.79 11.44 -16.99
C ARG A 20 -2.66 10.97 -15.55
N CYS A 21 -1.73 11.58 -14.83
CA CYS A 21 -1.45 11.36 -13.42
C CYS A 21 -1.23 12.70 -12.71
N ILE A 22 -1.24 12.68 -11.37
CA ILE A 22 -0.79 13.80 -10.53
C ILE A 22 0.59 13.44 -9.99
N LYS A 23 1.55 14.36 -10.02
CA LYS A 23 2.91 14.11 -9.49
C LYS A 23 3.30 15.18 -8.47
N GLY A 24 4.09 14.82 -7.48
CA GLY A 24 4.58 15.76 -6.46
C GLY A 24 3.64 15.98 -5.27
N MET A 25 2.38 15.54 -5.36
CA MET A 25 1.38 15.72 -4.31
C MET A 25 1.48 14.63 -3.24
N LEU A 26 1.39 15.01 -1.96
CA LEU A 26 1.21 14.08 -0.84
C LEU A 26 -0.28 13.90 -0.56
N ALA A 27 -0.96 13.12 -1.40
CA ALA A 27 -2.41 12.93 -1.33
C ALA A 27 -2.81 11.86 -0.29
N GLY A 28 -4.04 11.96 0.22
CA GLY A 28 -4.66 10.97 1.10
C GLY A 28 -4.15 11.00 2.55
N ASN A 29 -4.72 10.15 3.40
CA ASN A 29 -4.31 9.99 4.79
C ASN A 29 -3.12 9.01 4.90
N ASP A 30 -2.17 9.32 5.77
CA ASP A 30 -0.93 8.55 5.96
C ASP A 30 -1.15 7.06 6.23
N ASN A 31 -2.25 6.68 6.87
CA ASN A 31 -2.51 5.30 7.27
C ASN A 31 -3.04 4.43 6.12
N TRP A 32 -3.45 5.04 5.00
CA TRP A 32 -4.00 4.34 3.82
C TRP A 32 -3.16 4.60 2.56
N ARG A 33 -2.13 5.43 2.66
CA ARG A 33 -1.36 5.93 1.53
C ARG A 33 -0.50 4.84 0.87
N SER A 34 -0.47 4.86 -0.46
CA SER A 34 0.35 3.98 -1.29
C SER A 34 1.84 4.35 -1.30
N PRO A 35 2.75 3.44 -1.69
CA PRO A 35 4.19 3.71 -1.66
C PRO A 35 4.57 4.78 -2.68
N GLU A 36 4.00 4.75 -3.88
CA GLU A 36 4.25 5.79 -4.89
C GLU A 36 3.82 7.18 -4.41
N ALA A 37 2.78 7.27 -3.57
CA ALA A 37 2.36 8.52 -2.95
C ALA A 37 3.29 8.99 -1.82
N HIS A 38 3.87 8.08 -1.04
CA HIS A 38 4.92 8.45 -0.08
C HIS A 38 6.17 9.02 -0.78
N PHE A 39 6.51 8.50 -1.96
CA PHE A 39 7.61 9.01 -2.80
C PHE A 39 7.22 10.22 -3.66
N LYS A 40 5.98 10.73 -3.55
CA LYS A 40 5.46 11.82 -4.40
C LYS A 40 5.57 11.52 -5.91
N GLY A 41 5.54 10.25 -6.27
CA GLY A 41 5.53 9.75 -7.64
C GLY A 41 4.21 10.04 -8.35
N GLU A 42 3.99 9.37 -9.47
CA GLU A 42 2.78 9.56 -10.26
C GLU A 42 1.56 8.85 -9.63
N LEU A 43 0.53 9.62 -9.32
CA LEU A 43 -0.71 9.17 -8.70
C LEU A 43 -1.82 9.03 -9.74
N ASN A 44 -2.53 7.91 -9.67
CA ASN A 44 -3.69 7.61 -10.51
C ASN A 44 -4.59 6.58 -9.80
N LYS A 45 -5.62 6.05 -10.48
CA LYS A 45 -6.55 5.05 -9.94
C LYS A 45 -5.90 3.90 -9.14
N PRO A 46 -4.73 3.33 -9.53
CA PRO A 46 -4.07 2.30 -8.72
C PRO A 46 -3.75 2.75 -7.29
N THR A 47 -3.48 4.04 -7.06
CA THR A 47 -3.23 4.61 -5.73
C THR A 47 -4.44 4.42 -4.81
N ASP A 48 -5.65 4.66 -5.31
CA ASP A 48 -6.90 4.42 -4.57
C ASP A 48 -7.14 2.92 -4.36
N VAL A 49 -6.78 2.07 -5.33
CA VAL A 49 -6.93 0.61 -5.20
C VAL A 49 -6.09 0.05 -4.05
N LEU A 50 -4.84 0.52 -3.89
CA LEU A 50 -4.03 0.08 -2.75
C LEU A 50 -4.66 0.53 -1.44
N SER A 51 -5.13 1.78 -1.37
CA SER A 51 -5.83 2.31 -0.21
C SER A 51 -7.04 1.44 0.14
N PHE A 52 -7.81 1.01 -0.87
CA PHE A 52 -8.93 0.08 -0.70
C PHE A 52 -8.48 -1.30 -0.17
N GLY A 53 -7.39 -1.86 -0.70
CA GLY A 53 -6.82 -3.11 -0.17
C GLY A 53 -6.46 -3.02 1.32
N VAL A 54 -5.87 -1.91 1.75
CA VAL A 54 -5.56 -1.66 3.17
C VAL A 54 -6.83 -1.49 4.01
N VAL A 55 -7.86 -0.84 3.46
CA VAL A 55 -9.18 -0.74 4.12
C VAL A 55 -9.86 -2.11 4.26
N CYS A 56 -9.74 -3.01 3.27
CA CYS A 56 -10.23 -4.38 3.38
C CYS A 56 -9.54 -5.14 4.53
N ILE A 57 -8.23 -4.99 4.68
CA ILE A 57 -7.50 -5.57 5.83
C ILE A 57 -8.04 -5.01 7.14
N TYR A 58 -8.28 -3.69 7.22
CA TYR A 58 -8.88 -3.09 8.41
C TYR A 58 -10.27 -3.64 8.70
N ALA A 59 -11.13 -3.76 7.69
CA ALA A 59 -12.49 -4.28 7.85
C ALA A 59 -12.49 -5.73 8.37
N MET A 60 -11.56 -6.56 7.90
CA MET A 60 -11.48 -7.98 8.26
C MET A 60 -10.74 -8.23 9.59
N LEU A 61 -9.71 -7.44 9.90
CA LEU A 61 -8.83 -7.69 11.05
C LEU A 61 -9.00 -6.67 12.18
N GLY A 62 -9.70 -5.55 11.95
CA GLY A 62 -9.88 -4.47 12.92
C GLY A 62 -8.60 -3.65 13.19
N ARG A 63 -7.60 -3.72 12.30
CA ARG A 63 -6.26 -3.12 12.52
C ARG A 63 -5.90 -2.14 11.41
N VAL A 64 -5.41 -0.96 11.81
CA VAL A 64 -4.83 0.02 10.89
C VAL A 64 -3.34 -0.29 10.73
N ILE A 65 -2.99 -1.13 9.76
CA ILE A 65 -1.65 -1.75 9.68
C ILE A 65 -0.48 -0.77 9.44
N PHE A 66 -0.75 0.42 8.90
CA PHE A 66 0.22 1.51 8.77
C PHE A 66 0.07 2.60 9.84
N GLY A 67 -0.84 2.41 10.79
CA GLY A 67 -1.13 3.33 11.87
C GLY A 67 -0.08 3.28 12.99
N PRO A 68 -0.07 4.30 13.87
CA PRO A 68 0.88 4.37 14.97
C PRO A 68 0.52 3.42 16.12
N ASP A 69 1.20 2.28 16.17
CA ASP A 69 1.25 1.35 17.31
C ASP A 69 2.53 1.58 18.16
N GLU A 70 2.80 0.68 19.11
CA GLU A 70 3.97 0.78 19.99
C GLU A 70 5.30 0.69 19.23
N ASP A 71 5.38 -0.20 18.23
CA ASP A 71 6.56 -0.37 17.38
C ASP A 71 6.83 0.89 16.54
N PHE A 72 5.78 1.46 15.96
CA PHE A 72 5.85 2.71 15.22
C PHE A 72 6.39 3.85 16.10
N ARG A 73 5.81 4.02 17.30
CA ARG A 73 6.20 5.08 18.23
C ARG A 73 7.64 4.90 18.70
N LYS A 74 8.07 3.67 18.95
CA LYS A 74 9.46 3.34 19.29
C LYS A 74 10.42 3.86 18.22
N HIS A 75 10.22 3.48 16.96
CA HIS A 75 11.08 3.96 15.86
C HIS A 75 11.01 5.49 15.69
N GLN A 76 9.82 6.08 15.83
CA GLN A 76 9.67 7.53 15.77
C GLN A 76 10.46 8.25 16.88
N THR A 77 10.44 7.75 18.11
CA THR A 77 11.23 8.33 19.21
C THR A 77 12.74 8.17 19.02
N GLN A 78 13.17 7.20 18.22
CA GLN A 78 14.56 7.00 17.82
C GLN A 78 14.97 7.88 16.63
N GLY A 79 14.06 8.73 16.13
CA GLY A 79 14.33 9.67 15.04
C GLY A 79 13.93 9.20 13.66
N ALA A 80 13.33 8.01 13.52
CA ALA A 80 12.82 7.55 12.23
C ALA A 80 11.65 8.43 11.76
N LEU A 81 11.68 8.82 10.49
CA LEU A 81 10.60 9.59 9.90
C LEU A 81 9.33 8.73 9.75
N PRO A 82 8.14 9.24 10.12
CA PRO A 82 6.87 8.52 9.99
C PRO A 82 6.60 7.90 8.61
N ALA A 83 7.07 8.53 7.53
CA ALA A 83 6.92 8.02 6.18
C ALA A 83 7.79 6.77 5.92
N PHE A 84 9.01 6.73 6.47
CA PHE A 84 9.93 5.60 6.29
C PHE A 84 9.48 4.37 7.06
N ILE A 85 8.92 4.54 8.27
CA ILE A 85 8.33 3.42 9.02
C ILE A 85 7.19 2.79 8.22
N ARG A 86 6.32 3.62 7.61
CA ARG A 86 5.22 3.13 6.77
C ARG A 86 5.69 2.48 5.49
N LEU A 87 6.68 3.07 4.82
CA LEU A 87 7.28 2.46 3.64
C LEU A 87 7.94 1.12 3.97
N GLN A 88 8.64 0.99 5.10
CA GLN A 88 9.20 -0.29 5.54
C GLN A 88 8.09 -1.33 5.74
N ARG A 89 6.97 -0.96 6.37
CA ARG A 89 5.80 -1.84 6.49
C ARG A 89 5.24 -2.25 5.13
N GLN A 90 5.02 -1.31 4.23
CA GLN A 90 4.51 -1.58 2.88
C GLN A 90 5.41 -2.55 2.10
N VAL A 91 6.72 -2.29 2.14
CA VAL A 91 7.74 -3.12 1.50
C VAL A 91 7.79 -4.52 2.11
N SER A 92 7.77 -4.63 3.44
CA SER A 92 7.83 -5.92 4.13
C SER A 92 6.53 -6.73 4.03
N TYR A 93 5.35 -6.09 4.00
CA TYR A 93 4.07 -6.80 3.94
C TYR A 93 3.71 -7.24 2.52
N PHE A 94 4.01 -6.41 1.51
CA PHE A 94 3.47 -6.61 0.16
C PHE A 94 4.54 -6.70 -0.94
N GLY A 95 5.82 -6.53 -0.59
CA GLY A 95 6.89 -6.51 -1.56
C GLY A 95 7.26 -7.89 -2.11
N ASP A 96 7.35 -7.97 -3.43
CA ASP A 96 8.06 -9.01 -4.16
C ASP A 96 9.07 -8.35 -5.13
N SER A 97 9.99 -9.15 -5.68
CA SER A 97 11.06 -8.65 -6.57
C SER A 97 10.50 -7.87 -7.77
N ASP A 98 9.37 -8.33 -8.31
CA ASP A 98 8.73 -7.76 -9.49
C ASP A 98 8.03 -6.43 -9.17
N GLY A 99 7.33 -6.39 -8.03
CA GLY A 99 6.66 -5.21 -7.48
C GLY A 99 7.66 -4.09 -7.19
N ILE A 100 8.79 -4.43 -6.57
CA ILE A 100 9.86 -3.46 -6.27
C ILE A 100 10.49 -2.93 -7.55
N LYS A 101 10.78 -3.81 -8.52
CA LYS A 101 11.28 -3.38 -9.83
C LYS A 101 10.31 -2.45 -10.56
N GLY A 102 9.01 -2.72 -10.47
CA GLY A 102 7.97 -1.88 -11.03
C GLY A 102 7.90 -0.51 -10.33
N LEU A 103 7.90 -0.50 -9.00
CA LEU A 103 7.90 0.74 -8.23
C LEU A 103 9.15 1.59 -8.48
N LEU A 104 10.34 0.98 -8.57
CA LEU A 104 11.58 1.68 -8.94
C LEU A 104 11.48 2.38 -10.29
N LYS A 105 10.85 1.73 -11.28
CA LYS A 105 10.59 2.38 -12.59
C LYS A 105 9.62 3.55 -12.45
N HIS A 106 8.62 3.41 -11.60
CA HIS A 106 7.56 4.40 -11.38
C HIS A 106 8.07 5.68 -10.71
N ILE A 107 9.14 5.59 -9.91
CA ILE A 107 9.78 6.70 -9.19
C ILE A 107 11.17 7.05 -9.76
N ALA A 108 11.49 6.59 -10.97
CA ALA A 108 12.85 6.61 -11.52
C ALA A 108 13.45 8.01 -11.75
N ASP A 109 12.63 9.06 -11.72
CA ASP A 109 13.11 10.44 -11.84
C ASP A 109 13.64 11.04 -10.55
N ASP A 110 13.49 10.35 -9.41
CA ASP A 110 14.08 10.70 -8.13
C ASP A 110 15.03 9.60 -7.63
N GLU A 111 16.33 9.81 -7.84
CA GLU A 111 17.35 8.85 -7.43
C GLU A 111 17.41 8.66 -5.91
N ILE A 112 17.08 9.69 -5.11
CA ILE A 112 17.04 9.55 -3.65
C ILE A 112 15.91 8.59 -3.27
N SER A 113 14.72 8.75 -3.85
CA SER A 113 13.61 7.82 -3.63
C SER A 113 13.95 6.40 -4.09
N CYS A 114 14.67 6.24 -5.20
CA CYS A 114 15.17 4.93 -5.65
C CYS A 114 16.13 4.30 -4.63
N GLN A 115 17.08 5.07 -4.09
CA GLN A 115 18.03 4.60 -3.07
C GLN A 115 17.32 4.18 -1.79
N VAL A 116 16.37 4.99 -1.32
CA VAL A 116 15.56 4.67 -0.13
C VAL A 116 14.78 3.38 -0.36
N LEU A 117 14.11 3.21 -1.51
CA LEU A 117 13.34 1.99 -1.79
C LEU A 117 14.23 0.74 -1.83
N ARG A 118 15.44 0.83 -2.41
CA ARG A 118 16.41 -0.28 -2.40
C ARG A 118 16.84 -0.64 -0.99
N MET A 119 17.19 0.36 -0.16
CA MET A 119 17.56 0.17 1.23
C MET A 119 16.45 -0.54 2.02
N LEU A 120 15.21 -0.04 1.95
CA LEU A 120 14.06 -0.64 2.64
C LEU A 120 13.78 -2.08 2.16
N TRP A 121 13.99 -2.35 0.87
CA TRP A 121 13.84 -3.70 0.32
C TRP A 121 14.93 -4.63 0.85
N ASP A 122 16.18 -4.22 0.82
CA ASP A 122 17.31 -5.05 1.26
C ASP A 122 17.24 -5.36 2.77
N GLU A 123 16.89 -4.36 3.58
CA GLU A 123 16.80 -4.48 5.04
C GLU A 123 15.57 -5.25 5.53
N ARG A 124 14.56 -5.51 4.68
CA ARG A 124 13.27 -6.08 5.10
C ARG A 124 13.36 -7.43 5.81
N SER A 125 14.46 -8.15 5.59
CA SER A 125 14.72 -9.51 6.10
C SER A 125 15.67 -9.51 7.30
N GLU A 126 16.13 -8.34 7.74
CA GLU A 126 17.00 -8.21 8.90
C GLU A 126 16.28 -8.63 10.19
N GLU A 127 17.01 -9.20 11.15
CA GLU A 127 16.43 -9.75 12.39
C GLU A 127 15.64 -8.71 13.20
N HIS A 128 16.07 -7.46 13.14
CA HIS A 128 15.43 -6.35 13.86
C HIS A 128 14.16 -5.81 13.17
N ILE A 129 13.85 -6.25 11.94
CA ILE A 129 12.61 -5.90 11.22
C ILE A 129 11.57 -7.01 11.46
N PRO A 130 10.55 -6.77 12.29
CA PRO A 130 9.63 -7.83 12.74
C PRO A 130 8.53 -8.16 11.71
N TYR A 131 8.50 -7.43 10.59
CA TYR A 131 7.42 -7.49 9.60
C TYR A 131 7.54 -8.73 8.73
N LYS A 132 6.41 -9.40 8.49
CA LYS A 132 6.30 -10.58 7.62
C LYS A 132 5.39 -10.30 6.44
N LEU A 133 5.62 -11.02 5.34
CA LEU A 133 4.76 -10.93 4.15
C LEU A 133 3.32 -11.23 4.54
N PHE A 134 2.37 -10.47 4.01
CA PHE A 134 0.94 -10.61 4.33
C PHE A 134 0.42 -12.04 4.07
N SER A 135 0.94 -12.71 3.05
CA SER A 135 0.62 -14.11 2.73
C SER A 135 0.99 -15.09 3.86
N GLU A 136 1.98 -14.74 4.68
CA GLU A 136 2.49 -15.56 5.78
C GLU A 136 1.78 -15.28 7.10
N TRP A 137 0.86 -14.32 7.16
CA TRP A 137 0.15 -13.99 8.39
C TRP A 137 -0.76 -15.15 8.81
N PRO A 138 -0.58 -15.71 10.02
CA PRO A 138 -1.31 -16.89 10.47
C PRO A 138 -2.78 -16.61 10.77
N GLU A 139 -3.14 -15.38 11.15
CA GLU A 139 -4.53 -14.99 11.41
C GLU A 139 -5.39 -14.85 10.14
N VAL A 140 -4.75 -14.71 8.98
CA VAL A 140 -5.46 -14.60 7.70
C VAL A 140 -5.60 -16.00 7.10
N VAL A 141 -6.71 -16.67 7.39
CA VAL A 141 -6.90 -18.08 6.99
C VAL A 141 -7.52 -18.26 5.60
N ASP A 142 -8.25 -17.26 5.11
CA ASP A 142 -8.93 -17.31 3.81
C ASP A 142 -7.92 -17.10 2.66
N PRO A 143 -7.66 -18.13 1.83
CA PRO A 143 -6.70 -18.00 0.73
C PRO A 143 -7.20 -17.08 -0.39
N THR A 144 -8.51 -16.96 -0.59
CA THR A 144 -9.06 -16.05 -1.60
C THR A 144 -8.96 -14.59 -1.15
N PHE A 145 -9.14 -14.33 0.15
CA PHE A 145 -8.86 -13.00 0.70
C PHE A 145 -7.37 -12.64 0.56
N LYS A 146 -6.46 -13.60 0.83
CA LYS A 146 -5.02 -13.39 0.61
C LYS A 146 -4.70 -13.02 -0.83
N ASP A 147 -5.23 -13.77 -1.80
CA ASP A 147 -5.02 -13.49 -3.23
C ASP A 147 -5.57 -12.11 -3.62
N LEU A 148 -6.78 -11.76 -3.16
CA LEU A 148 -7.37 -10.44 -3.41
C LEU A 148 -6.45 -9.32 -2.90
N ILE A 149 -6.02 -9.39 -1.64
CA ILE A 149 -5.17 -8.36 -1.05
C ILE A 149 -3.87 -8.24 -1.82
N GLN A 150 -3.18 -9.35 -2.15
CA GLN A 150 -1.95 -9.31 -2.94
C GLN A 150 -2.13 -8.62 -4.30
N ARG A 151 -3.27 -8.83 -4.97
CA ARG A 151 -3.60 -8.14 -6.24
C ARG A 151 -3.86 -6.64 -6.04
N LEU A 152 -4.54 -6.26 -4.96
CA LEU A 152 -4.87 -4.87 -4.64
C LEU A 152 -3.67 -4.09 -4.12
N THR A 153 -2.70 -4.74 -3.47
CA THR A 153 -1.56 -4.08 -2.81
C THR A 153 -0.23 -4.33 -3.50
N ASN A 154 -0.23 -4.80 -4.75
CA ASN A 154 1.02 -4.95 -5.51
C ASN A 154 1.79 -3.62 -5.56
N LEU A 155 3.09 -3.68 -5.25
CA LEU A 155 3.93 -2.48 -5.17
C LEU A 155 4.20 -1.85 -6.55
N ASP A 156 4.10 -2.60 -7.64
CA ASP A 156 4.08 -2.06 -9.00
C ASP A 156 2.67 -1.53 -9.32
N PRO A 157 2.47 -0.20 -9.41
CA PRO A 157 1.14 0.37 -9.68
C PRO A 157 0.55 -0.09 -11.02
N THR A 158 1.38 -0.54 -11.96
CA THR A 158 0.93 -1.02 -13.28
C THR A 158 0.44 -2.47 -13.27
N LYS A 159 0.82 -3.25 -12.25
CA LYS A 159 0.38 -4.65 -12.04
C LYS A 159 -0.76 -4.78 -11.04
N ARG A 160 -1.07 -3.71 -10.31
CA ARG A 160 -2.18 -3.67 -9.34
C ARG A 160 -3.51 -3.90 -10.04
N ALA A 161 -4.39 -4.70 -9.45
CA ALA A 161 -5.73 -4.93 -10.00
C ALA A 161 -6.50 -3.62 -10.15
N THR A 162 -7.39 -3.56 -11.13
CA THR A 162 -8.36 -2.45 -11.22
C THR A 162 -9.56 -2.72 -10.30
N ALA A 163 -10.33 -1.68 -9.97
CA ALA A 163 -11.58 -1.85 -9.23
C ALA A 163 -12.55 -2.85 -9.90
N CYS A 164 -12.65 -2.85 -11.23
CA CYS A 164 -13.49 -3.82 -11.95
C CYS A 164 -12.98 -5.26 -11.77
N GLN A 165 -11.66 -5.48 -11.93
CA GLN A 165 -11.07 -6.80 -11.72
C GLN A 165 -11.19 -7.27 -10.27
N ALA A 166 -11.14 -6.34 -9.31
CA ALA A 166 -11.36 -6.65 -7.90
C ALA A 166 -12.79 -7.13 -7.66
N LEU A 167 -13.80 -6.49 -8.26
CA LEU A 167 -15.21 -6.89 -8.13
C LEU A 167 -15.52 -8.26 -8.76
N GLU A 168 -14.73 -8.68 -9.75
CA GLU A 168 -14.82 -10.01 -10.37
C GLU A 168 -14.03 -11.08 -9.59
N HIS A 169 -13.39 -10.72 -8.47
CA HIS A 169 -12.58 -11.65 -7.70
C HIS A 169 -13.46 -12.64 -6.91
N PRO A 170 -13.11 -13.95 -6.85
CA PRO A 170 -13.92 -14.95 -6.15
C PRO A 170 -14.21 -14.68 -4.67
N TRP A 171 -13.40 -13.84 -4.01
CA TRP A 171 -13.64 -13.42 -2.63
C TRP A 171 -14.94 -12.61 -2.46
N PHE A 172 -15.40 -11.93 -3.51
CA PHE A 172 -16.68 -11.21 -3.51
C PHE A 172 -17.85 -12.07 -3.98
N TYR A 173 -17.63 -13.35 -4.28
CA TYR A 173 -18.71 -14.28 -4.58
C TYR A 173 -19.23 -14.83 -3.25
N ASP A 174 -20.53 -14.67 -3.01
CA ASP A 174 -21.22 -15.18 -1.82
C ASP A 174 -21.18 -16.72 -1.73
#